data_AF-A0A1V4W1H2-F1
#
_entry.id   AF-A0A1V4W1H2-F1
#
_cell.length_a   1.000
_cell.length_b   1.000
_cell.length_c   1.000
_cell.angle_alpha   90.00
_cell.angle_beta   90.00
_cell.angle_gamma   90.00
#
_symmetry.space_group_name_H-M   'P 1'
#
loop_
_entity.id
_entity.type
_entity.pdbx_description
1 polymer ?
#
loop_
_entity_poly.entity_id
_entity_poly.type
_entity_poly.pdbx_seq_one_letter_code
_entity_poly.pdbx_strand_id
1 'polypeptide(L)'
;MLEQAAIDIVKIAKLKKKPITIEDLDTTDSKFRLKYGNKKRNRKITLFAYRTLITTMIARADREGVAVFKVKPAYTSVAGKLKYMAQKGIPIHVVAALVIARRGMGFKERVPSVLSATLPEKIRRRHHWAHWSYFQRQEKGVKIHHLYRLGKELEGGTPFKEALKRLKTLSSTG
;
A
#
# COMPACT_ATOMS: atom_id res chain seq x y z
N MET A 1 -2.62 -24.07 6.86
CA MET A 1 -3.39 -22.91 6.35
C MET A 1 -2.53 -21.69 6.00
N LEU A 2 -1.61 -21.19 6.85
CA LEU A 2 -0.72 -20.06 6.47
C LEU A 2 0.56 -20.49 5.76
N GLU A 3 1.16 -21.57 6.22
CA GLU A 3 2.39 -22.13 5.64
C GLU A 3 2.18 -22.62 4.22
N GLN A 4 1.04 -23.29 3.97
CA GLN A 4 0.68 -23.73 2.62
C GLN A 4 0.56 -22.55 1.66
N ALA A 5 -0.09 -21.45 2.06
CA ALA A 5 -0.18 -20.25 1.23
C ALA A 5 1.21 -19.66 0.92
N ALA A 6 2.12 -19.64 1.90
CA ALA A 6 3.51 -19.20 1.67
C ALA A 6 4.23 -20.11 0.66
N ILE A 7 4.03 -21.42 0.76
CA ILE A 7 4.61 -22.41 -0.18
C ILE A 7 4.03 -22.20 -1.59
N ASP A 8 2.73 -22.00 -1.72
CA ASP A 8 2.07 -21.80 -3.01
C ASP A 8 2.55 -20.52 -3.70
N ILE A 9 2.76 -19.44 -2.94
CA ILE A 9 3.34 -18.19 -3.44
C ILE A 9 4.75 -18.44 -4.01
N VAL A 10 5.60 -19.18 -3.30
CA VAL A 10 6.96 -19.51 -3.77
C VAL A 10 6.91 -20.39 -5.01
N LYS A 11 6.00 -21.37 -5.06
CA LYS A 11 5.81 -22.23 -6.23
C LYS A 11 5.43 -21.40 -7.46
N ILE A 12 4.50 -20.45 -7.32
CA ILE A 12 4.11 -19.53 -8.39
C ILE A 12 5.31 -18.68 -8.83
N ALA A 13 6.06 -18.12 -7.89
CA ALA A 13 7.24 -17.29 -8.19
C ALA A 13 8.31 -18.07 -8.96
N LYS A 14 8.59 -19.31 -8.54
CA LYS A 14 9.51 -20.23 -9.22
C LYS A 14 9.05 -20.53 -10.65
N LEU A 15 7.80 -20.95 -10.82
CA LEU A 15 7.21 -21.25 -12.13
C LEU A 15 7.26 -20.05 -13.08
N LYS A 16 7.03 -18.84 -12.55
CA LYS A 16 7.08 -17.60 -13.32
C LYS A 16 8.48 -17.02 -13.47
N LYS A 17 9.51 -17.63 -12.85
CA LYS A 17 10.90 -17.14 -12.81
C LYS A 17 10.98 -15.68 -12.35
N LYS A 18 10.24 -15.34 -11.30
CA LYS A 18 10.18 -13.98 -10.74
C LYS A 18 10.58 -13.97 -9.27
N PRO A 19 11.28 -12.93 -8.81
CA PRO A 19 11.53 -12.75 -7.39
C PRO A 19 10.24 -12.38 -6.65
N ILE A 20 10.25 -12.56 -5.34
CA ILE A 20 9.18 -12.14 -4.44
C ILE A 20 9.61 -10.83 -3.77
N THR A 21 8.68 -9.87 -3.64
CA THR A 21 8.91 -8.67 -2.82
C THR A 21 7.91 -8.62 -1.68
N ILE A 22 8.40 -8.41 -0.47
CA ILE A 22 7.62 -8.37 0.76
C ILE A 22 7.83 -7.04 1.49
N GLU A 23 6.82 -6.63 2.26
CA GLU A 23 6.97 -5.48 3.15
C GLU A 23 7.91 -5.83 4.31
N ASP A 24 8.83 -4.92 4.59
CA ASP A 24 9.62 -4.90 5.82
C ASP A 24 8.79 -4.22 6.92
N LEU A 25 7.91 -4.99 7.55
CA LEU A 25 7.07 -4.48 8.63
C LEU A 25 7.82 -4.56 9.96
N ASP A 26 7.91 -3.41 10.62
CA ASP A 26 8.28 -3.37 12.03
C ASP A 26 7.17 -4.02 12.86
N THR A 27 7.50 -5.15 13.48
CA THR A 27 6.60 -5.95 14.31
C THR A 27 6.20 -5.26 15.63
N THR A 28 6.82 -4.11 15.94
CA THR A 28 6.44 -3.26 17.08
C THR A 28 5.25 -2.35 16.75
N ASP A 29 4.91 -2.19 15.47
CA ASP A 29 3.97 -1.19 14.98
C ASP A 29 2.50 -1.55 15.27
N SER A 30 1.67 -0.52 15.40
CA SER A 30 0.29 -0.60 15.86
C SER A 30 -0.71 -1.09 14.79
N LYS A 31 -0.20 -1.49 13.61
CA LYS A 31 -0.99 -1.93 12.43
C LYS A 31 -1.61 -3.32 12.60
N PHE A 32 -1.18 -4.09 13.59
CA PHE A 32 -1.62 -5.46 13.85
C PHE A 32 -2.89 -5.56 14.73
N ARG A 33 -3.81 -4.59 14.63
CA ARG A 33 -5.03 -4.56 15.46
C ARG A 33 -6.21 -5.15 14.69
N LEU A 34 -6.78 -6.24 15.21
CA LEU A 34 -8.14 -6.63 14.85
C LEU A 34 -9.14 -5.64 15.47
N LYS A 35 -10.23 -5.35 14.75
CA LYS A 35 -11.21 -4.30 15.07
C LYS A 35 -12.03 -4.60 16.33
N TYR A 36 -12.17 -5.89 16.68
CA TYR A 36 -12.99 -6.37 17.80
C TYR A 36 -12.15 -7.24 18.75
N GLY A 37 -12.48 -7.23 20.04
CA GLY A 37 -11.84 -8.06 21.06
C GLY A 37 -10.60 -7.44 21.74
N ASN A 38 -9.88 -8.24 22.52
CA ASN A 38 -8.77 -7.77 23.35
C ASN A 38 -7.57 -7.33 22.49
N LYS A 39 -7.23 -6.04 22.56
CA LYS A 39 -6.15 -5.40 21.80
C LYS A 39 -4.80 -6.12 21.93
N LYS A 40 -4.43 -6.56 23.14
CA LYS A 40 -3.14 -7.23 23.41
C LYS A 40 -3.12 -8.63 22.78
N ARG A 41 -4.22 -9.39 22.91
CA ARG A 41 -4.37 -10.72 22.29
C ARG A 41 -4.34 -10.64 20.77
N ASN A 42 -5.12 -9.72 20.18
CA ASN A 42 -5.22 -9.56 18.73
C ASN A 42 -3.87 -9.22 18.09
N ARG A 43 -3.09 -8.37 18.77
CA ARG A 43 -1.72 -8.06 18.35
C ARG A 43 -0.85 -9.31 18.30
N LYS A 44 -0.89 -10.16 19.34
CA LYS A 44 -0.12 -11.41 19.39
C LYS A 44 -0.50 -12.36 18.24
N ILE A 45 -1.80 -12.55 18.01
CA ILE A 45 -2.31 -13.43 16.95
C ILE A 45 -1.87 -12.94 15.57
N THR A 46 -2.10 -11.67 15.27
CA THR A 46 -1.76 -11.11 13.96
C THR A 46 -0.25 -11.12 13.74
N LEU A 47 0.54 -10.85 14.79
CA LEU A 47 1.98 -10.88 14.71
C LEU A 47 2.51 -12.31 14.48
N PHE A 48 1.94 -13.29 15.19
CA PHE A 48 2.26 -14.70 14.98
C PHE A 48 1.98 -15.10 13.52
N ALA A 49 0.78 -14.82 13.01
CA ALA A 49 0.41 -15.14 11.64
C ALA A 49 1.34 -14.50 10.59
N TYR A 50 1.68 -13.21 10.76
CA TYR A 50 2.62 -12.52 9.90
C TYR A 50 4.01 -13.14 9.95
N ARG A 51 4.55 -13.38 11.16
CA ARG A 51 5.87 -13.97 11.34
C ARG A 51 5.93 -15.35 10.68
N THR A 52 4.98 -16.24 10.96
CA THR A 52 4.90 -17.57 10.36
C THR A 52 4.89 -17.49 8.83
N LEU A 53 4.07 -16.62 8.24
CA LEU A 53 3.98 -16.49 6.79
C LEU A 53 5.31 -16.01 6.17
N ILE A 54 5.95 -15.00 6.77
CA ILE A 54 7.22 -14.47 6.27
C ILE A 54 8.36 -15.46 6.47
N THR A 55 8.48 -16.09 7.64
CA THR A 55 9.56 -17.07 7.90
C THR A 55 9.44 -18.28 6.99
N THR A 56 8.23 -18.81 6.81
CA THR A 56 7.99 -19.95 5.93
C THR A 56 8.26 -19.60 4.47
N MET A 57 7.84 -18.41 4.03
CA MET A 57 8.09 -17.95 2.66
C MET A 57 9.59 -17.75 2.39
N ILE A 58 10.34 -17.13 3.31
CA ILE A 58 11.80 -16.93 3.16
C ILE A 58 12.52 -18.27 3.14
N ALA A 59 12.24 -19.16 4.10
CA ALA A 59 12.87 -20.48 4.17
C ALA A 59 12.56 -21.35 2.94
N ARG A 60 11.32 -21.28 2.43
CA ARG A 60 10.93 -21.99 1.21
C ARG A 60 11.57 -21.38 -0.03
N ALA A 61 11.60 -20.06 -0.15
CA ALA A 61 12.19 -19.37 -1.29
C ALA A 61 13.69 -19.65 -1.40
N ASP A 62 14.41 -19.62 -0.28
CA ASP A 62 15.83 -19.97 -0.20
C ASP A 62 16.10 -21.40 -0.73
N ARG A 63 15.34 -22.39 -0.23
CA ARG A 63 15.42 -23.79 -0.70
C ARG A 63 15.13 -23.96 -2.19
N GLU A 64 14.21 -23.17 -2.74
CA GLU A 64 13.72 -23.30 -4.11
C GLU A 64 14.49 -22.41 -5.11
N GLY A 65 15.51 -21.67 -4.66
CA GLY A 65 16.31 -20.76 -5.48
C GLY A 65 15.55 -19.50 -5.93
N VAL A 66 14.58 -19.04 -5.14
CA VAL A 66 13.76 -17.85 -5.42
C VAL A 66 14.23 -16.68 -4.57
N ALA A 67 14.63 -15.58 -5.19
CA ALA A 67 15.04 -14.37 -4.47
C ALA A 67 13.85 -13.68 -3.78
N VAL A 68 14.06 -13.23 -2.55
CA VAL A 68 13.08 -12.46 -1.76
C VAL A 68 13.67 -11.09 -1.39
N PHE A 69 12.99 -10.03 -1.78
CA PHE A 69 13.36 -8.65 -1.46
C PHE A 69 12.44 -8.09 -0.39
N LYS A 70 13.03 -7.42 0.62
CA LYS A 70 12.29 -6.65 1.61
C LYS A 70 12.30 -5.18 1.24
N VAL A 71 11.13 -4.54 1.28
CA VAL A 71 11.00 -3.10 0.96
C VAL A 71 10.24 -2.36 2.04
N LYS A 72 10.58 -1.09 2.23
CA LYS A 72 9.89 -0.26 3.22
C LYS A 72 8.40 -0.09 2.85
N PRO A 73 7.46 -0.34 3.78
CA PRO A 73 6.01 -0.27 3.52
C PRO A 73 5.43 1.15 3.52
N ALA A 74 6.28 2.18 3.65
CA ALA A 74 5.84 3.55 3.88
C ALA A 74 4.89 4.03 2.76
N TYR A 75 3.66 4.38 3.12
CA TYR A 75 2.67 4.98 2.22
C TYR A 75 2.22 4.11 1.02
N THR A 76 2.40 2.78 1.06
CA THR A 76 2.01 1.87 -0.05
C THR A 76 0.53 1.99 -0.41
N SER A 77 -0.33 2.08 0.60
CA SER A 77 -1.78 2.22 0.41
C SER A 77 -2.18 3.53 -0.28
N VAL A 78 -1.72 4.69 0.20
CA VAL A 78 -2.09 6.00 -0.42
C VAL A 78 -1.46 6.17 -1.80
N ALA A 79 -0.22 5.70 -1.99
CA ALA A 79 0.41 5.73 -3.30
C ALA A 79 -0.35 4.85 -4.30
N GLY A 80 -0.75 3.64 -3.90
CA GLY A 80 -1.51 2.74 -4.75
C GLY A 80 -2.89 3.30 -5.11
N LYS A 81 -3.59 3.85 -4.12
CA LYS A 81 -4.91 4.49 -4.31
C LYS A 81 -4.86 5.64 -5.31
N LEU A 82 -3.97 6.60 -5.09
CA LEU A 82 -3.91 7.82 -5.89
C LEU A 82 -3.27 7.63 -7.27
N LYS A 83 -2.45 6.58 -7.46
CA LYS A 83 -1.78 6.35 -8.75
C LYS A 83 -2.44 5.31 -9.63
N TYR A 84 -2.92 4.21 -9.03
CA TYR A 84 -3.22 3.00 -9.81
C TYR A 84 -4.67 2.53 -9.65
N MET A 85 -5.36 2.88 -8.57
CA MET A 85 -6.68 2.30 -8.28
C MET A 85 -7.74 2.67 -9.32
N ALA A 86 -7.90 3.96 -9.63
CA ALA A 86 -8.83 4.39 -10.67
C ALA A 86 -8.34 4.00 -12.08
N GLN A 87 -7.07 4.29 -12.39
CA GLN A 87 -6.47 4.02 -13.69
C GLN A 87 -6.53 2.54 -14.09
N LYS A 88 -6.41 1.61 -13.14
CA LYS A 88 -6.39 0.16 -13.39
C LYS A 88 -7.69 -0.55 -13.02
N GLY A 89 -8.61 0.12 -12.31
CA GLY A 89 -9.84 -0.51 -11.81
C GLY A 89 -9.58 -1.64 -10.80
N ILE A 90 -8.49 -1.57 -10.03
CA ILE A 90 -8.01 -2.65 -9.17
C ILE A 90 -8.26 -2.34 -7.68
N PRO A 91 -8.60 -3.33 -6.82
CA PRO A 91 -8.81 -3.12 -5.39
C PRO A 91 -7.59 -2.58 -4.63
N ILE A 92 -7.86 -1.88 -3.51
CA ILE A 92 -6.85 -1.21 -2.66
C ILE A 92 -5.67 -2.11 -2.26
N HIS A 93 -5.93 -3.36 -1.88
CA HIS A 93 -4.89 -4.29 -1.43
C HIS A 93 -3.98 -4.70 -2.57
N VAL A 94 -4.56 -4.88 -3.76
CA VAL A 94 -3.81 -5.27 -4.96
C VAL A 94 -2.97 -4.10 -5.48
N VAL A 95 -3.47 -2.86 -5.45
CA VAL A 95 -2.62 -1.70 -5.80
C VAL A 95 -1.53 -1.43 -4.77
N ALA A 96 -1.75 -1.73 -3.48
CA ALA A 96 -0.67 -1.69 -2.49
C ALA A 96 0.40 -2.75 -2.77
N ALA A 97 0.00 -3.99 -3.12
CA ALA A 97 0.91 -5.04 -3.58
C ALA A 97 1.70 -4.63 -4.84
N LEU A 98 1.05 -3.96 -5.80
CA LEU A 98 1.71 -3.41 -6.98
C LEU A 98 2.78 -2.37 -6.60
N VAL A 99 2.50 -1.47 -5.66
CA VAL A 99 3.47 -0.49 -5.17
C VAL A 99 4.68 -1.17 -4.52
N ILE A 100 4.45 -2.21 -3.72
CA ILE A 100 5.51 -3.03 -3.09
C ILE A 100 6.38 -3.68 -4.16
N ALA A 101 5.77 -4.36 -5.14
CA ALA A 101 6.48 -5.02 -6.23
C ALA A 101 7.33 -4.01 -7.02
N ARG A 102 6.78 -2.85 -7.35
CA ARG A 102 7.52 -1.78 -8.05
C ARG A 102 8.69 -1.25 -7.24
N ARG A 103 8.56 -1.12 -5.91
CA ARG A 103 9.70 -0.78 -5.04
C ARG A 103 10.78 -1.85 -5.06
N GLY A 104 10.40 -3.13 -5.10
CA GLY A 104 11.35 -4.24 -5.25
C GLY A 104 12.12 -4.16 -6.57
N MET A 105 11.50 -3.60 -7.61
CA MET A 105 12.13 -3.32 -8.90
C MET A 105 12.91 -1.99 -8.93
N GLY A 106 13.07 -1.29 -7.79
CA GLY A 106 13.83 -0.04 -7.71
C GLY A 106 13.04 1.25 -7.99
N PHE A 107 11.73 1.17 -8.26
CA PHE A 107 10.92 2.38 -8.45
C PHE A 107 10.71 3.13 -7.12
N LYS A 108 11.04 4.42 -7.11
CA LYS A 108 10.89 5.29 -5.93
C LYS A 108 9.45 5.67 -5.60
N GLU A 109 8.50 5.33 -6.47
CA GLU A 109 7.08 5.68 -6.28
C GLU A 109 6.87 7.18 -6.03
N ARG A 110 7.42 8.04 -6.87
CA ARG A 110 7.19 9.50 -6.78
C ARG A 110 5.72 9.83 -7.05
N VAL A 111 5.29 10.95 -6.49
CA VAL A 111 3.96 11.53 -6.72
C VAL A 111 3.86 12.01 -8.18
N PRO A 112 2.76 11.69 -8.91
CA PRO A 112 2.48 12.22 -10.25
C PRO A 112 2.48 13.75 -10.31
N SER A 113 2.79 14.33 -11.48
CA SER A 113 2.83 15.78 -11.69
C SER A 113 1.55 16.51 -11.26
N VAL A 114 0.38 15.96 -11.64
CA VAL A 114 -0.94 16.49 -11.30
C VAL A 114 -1.11 16.65 -9.78
N LEU A 115 -0.67 15.66 -9.01
CA LEU A 115 -0.71 15.72 -7.54
C LEU A 115 0.38 16.64 -6.99
N SER A 116 1.60 16.55 -7.54
CA SER A 116 2.74 17.38 -7.13
C SER A 116 2.47 18.88 -7.25
N ALA A 117 1.72 19.31 -8.27
CA ALA A 117 1.30 20.69 -8.46
C ALA A 117 0.45 21.23 -7.28
N THR A 118 -0.25 20.35 -6.57
CA THR A 118 -1.11 20.73 -5.43
C THR A 118 -0.38 20.78 -4.08
N LEU A 119 0.89 20.39 -4.07
CA LEU A 119 1.72 20.41 -2.86
C LEU A 119 2.12 21.84 -2.47
N PRO A 120 2.05 22.19 -1.18
CA PRO A 120 2.67 23.42 -0.67
C PRO A 120 4.17 23.49 -1.01
N GLU A 121 4.68 24.68 -1.32
CA GLU A 121 6.09 24.93 -1.68
C GLU A 121 7.07 24.25 -0.71
N LYS A 122 6.84 24.45 0.59
CA LYS A 122 7.63 23.89 1.69
C LYS A 122 7.70 22.36 1.71
N ILE A 123 6.71 21.67 1.14
CA ILE A 123 6.65 20.21 1.05
C ILE A 123 7.27 19.74 -0.27
N ARG A 124 7.11 20.50 -1.36
CA ARG A 124 7.60 20.13 -2.69
C ARG A 124 9.10 19.91 -2.71
N ARG A 125 9.86 20.74 -1.98
CA ARG A 125 11.32 20.64 -1.83
C ARG A 125 11.79 19.47 -0.94
N ARG A 126 10.88 18.75 -0.28
CA ARG A 126 11.21 17.62 0.60
C ARG A 126 11.25 16.30 -0.17
N HIS A 127 11.79 15.28 0.48
CA HIS A 127 11.80 13.91 -0.03
C HIS A 127 10.38 13.40 -0.35
N HIS A 128 10.24 12.55 -1.37
CA HIS A 128 8.94 12.07 -1.88
C HIS A 128 8.05 11.41 -0.82
N TRP A 129 8.62 10.85 0.26
CA TRP A 129 7.85 10.35 1.41
C TRP A 129 7.10 11.46 2.16
N ALA A 130 7.64 12.67 2.25
CA ALA A 130 6.92 13.80 2.82
C ALA A 130 5.70 14.19 1.97
N HIS A 131 5.78 14.01 0.65
CA HIS A 131 4.66 14.25 -0.26
C HIS A 131 3.55 13.23 0.01
N TRP A 132 3.88 11.95 0.10
CA TRP A 132 2.89 10.92 0.43
C TRP A 132 2.32 11.06 1.84
N SER A 133 3.13 11.46 2.81
CA SER A 133 2.68 11.80 4.16
C SER A 133 1.63 12.90 4.13
N TYR A 134 1.82 13.92 3.29
CA TYR A 134 0.83 14.97 3.08
C TYR A 134 -0.47 14.40 2.52
N PHE A 135 -0.43 13.64 1.43
CA PHE A 135 -1.64 13.05 0.84
C PHE A 135 -2.36 12.07 1.75
N GLN A 136 -1.63 11.28 2.54
CA GLN A 136 -2.23 10.37 3.51
C GLN A 136 -3.09 11.11 4.54
N ARG A 137 -2.62 12.28 5.00
CA ARG A 137 -3.42 13.14 5.90
C ARG A 137 -4.65 13.70 5.19
N GLN A 138 -4.51 14.07 3.92
CA GLN A 138 -5.61 14.62 3.13
C GLN A 138 -6.71 13.57 2.85
N GLU A 139 -6.35 12.33 2.55
CA GLU A 139 -7.33 11.24 2.33
C GLU A 139 -8.04 10.75 3.60
N LYS A 140 -7.58 11.14 4.79
CA LYS A 140 -8.15 10.66 6.05
C LYS A 140 -9.64 11.02 6.11
N GLY A 141 -10.48 10.01 6.31
CA GLY A 141 -11.94 10.14 6.38
C GLY A 141 -12.69 9.95 5.05
N VAL A 142 -12.00 9.82 3.91
CA VAL A 142 -12.66 9.59 2.63
C VAL A 142 -13.00 8.10 2.46
N LYS A 143 -14.27 7.78 2.19
CA LYS A 143 -14.72 6.40 1.92
C LYS A 143 -14.08 5.88 0.62
N ILE A 144 -13.77 4.59 0.55
CA ILE A 144 -13.03 3.98 -0.57
C ILE A 144 -13.71 4.21 -1.93
N HIS A 145 -15.04 4.13 -2.02
CA HIS A 145 -15.76 4.34 -3.28
C HIS A 145 -15.65 5.78 -3.81
N HIS A 146 -15.49 6.78 -2.93
CA HIS A 146 -15.21 8.15 -3.34
C HIS A 146 -13.80 8.31 -3.93
N LEU A 147 -12.84 7.49 -3.50
CA LEU A 147 -11.47 7.53 -4.03
C LEU A 147 -11.39 7.01 -5.47
N TYR A 148 -12.30 6.12 -5.88
CA TYR A 148 -12.45 5.76 -7.30
C TYR A 148 -12.91 6.96 -8.13
N ARG A 149 -13.86 7.73 -7.62
CA ARG A 149 -14.34 8.97 -8.27
C ARG A 149 -13.23 10.03 -8.33
N LEU A 150 -12.46 10.18 -7.25
CA LEU A 150 -11.29 11.09 -7.18
C LEU A 150 -10.30 10.82 -8.31
N GLY A 151 -9.92 9.56 -8.51
CA GLY A 151 -8.93 9.23 -9.53
C GLY A 151 -9.42 9.56 -10.95
N LYS A 152 -10.70 9.34 -11.26
CA LYS A 152 -11.30 9.77 -12.55
C LYS A 152 -11.29 11.29 -12.72
N GLU A 153 -11.61 12.05 -11.67
CA GLU A 153 -11.59 13.52 -11.71
C GLU A 153 -10.17 14.08 -11.91
N LEU A 154 -9.16 13.43 -11.33
CA LEU A 154 -7.75 13.78 -11.52
C LEU A 154 -7.25 13.47 -12.93
N GLU A 155 -7.70 12.38 -13.54
CA GLU A 155 -7.44 12.06 -14.96
C GLU A 155 -8.05 13.14 -15.88
N GLY A 156 -9.22 13.68 -15.51
CA GLY A 156 -9.86 14.81 -16.20
C GLY A 156 -9.26 16.19 -15.91
N GLY A 157 -8.14 16.27 -15.17
CA GLY A 157 -7.43 17.53 -14.91
C GLY A 157 -7.99 18.37 -13.74
N THR A 158 -8.96 17.86 -12.98
CA THR A 158 -9.50 18.59 -11.83
C THR A 158 -8.43 18.78 -10.74
N PRO A 159 -8.27 19.98 -10.15
CA PRO A 159 -7.33 20.18 -9.06
C PRO A 159 -7.64 19.27 -7.85
N PHE A 160 -6.63 18.54 -7.36
CA PHE A 160 -6.79 17.56 -6.27
C PHE A 160 -7.52 18.09 -5.03
N LYS A 161 -7.24 19.33 -4.62
CA LYS A 161 -7.87 19.94 -3.43
C LYS A 161 -9.38 20.13 -3.61
N GLU A 162 -9.81 20.49 -4.82
CA GLU A 162 -11.21 20.73 -5.13
C GLU A 162 -11.99 19.42 -5.19
N ALA A 163 -11.46 18.44 -5.92
CA ALA A 163 -11.97 17.08 -5.99
C ALA A 163 -12.09 16.46 -4.58
N LEU A 164 -11.04 16.57 -3.77
CA LEU A 164 -11.04 16.05 -2.39
C LEU A 164 -12.07 16.75 -1.49
N LYS A 165 -12.23 18.08 -1.59
CA LYS A 165 -13.22 18.83 -0.81
C LYS A 165 -14.64 18.35 -1.15
N ARG A 166 -14.96 18.22 -2.44
CA ARG A 166 -16.26 17.69 -2.91
C ARG A 166 -16.54 16.28 -2.40
N LEU A 167 -15.54 15.41 -2.39
CA LEU A 167 -15.71 14.03 -1.94
C LEU A 167 -15.87 13.93 -0.42
N LYS A 168 -15.21 14.81 0.34
CA LYS A 168 -15.40 14.88 1.79
C LYS A 168 -16.80 15.37 2.16
N THR A 169 -17.34 16.36 1.44
CA THR A 169 -18.72 16.84 1.67
C THR A 169 -19.76 15.77 1.35
N LEU A 170 -19.52 14.94 0.33
CA LEU A 170 -20.39 13.80 0.00
C LEU A 170 -20.34 12.69 1.05
N SER A 171 -19.19 12.51 1.73
CA SER A 171 -19.03 11.48 2.76
C SER A 171 -19.61 11.85 4.12
N SER A 172 -19.88 13.14 4.37
CA SER A 172 -20.49 13.67 5.61
C SER A 172 -22.02 13.71 5.59
N THR A 173 -22.63 13.58 4.41
CA THR A 173 -24.09 13.67 4.22
C THR A 173 -24.80 12.31 4.23
N GLY A 174 -24.17 11.25 4.73
CA GLY A 174 -24.81 9.93 4.84
C GLY A 174 -24.04 8.87 5.59
#